data_AF-A0A485AR52-F1
#
_entry.id   AF-A0A485AR52-F1
#
_cell.length_a   1.000
_cell.length_b   1.000
_cell.length_c   1.000
_cell.angle_alpha   90.00
_cell.angle_beta   90.00
_cell.angle_gamma   90.00
#
_symmetry.space_group_name_H-M   'P 1'
#
loop_
_entity.id
_entity.type
_entity.pdbx_description
1 polymer ?
#
loop_
_entity_poly.entity_id
_entity_poly.type
_entity_poly.pdbx_seq_one_letter_code
_entity_poly.pdbx_strand_id
1 'polypeptide(L)' 'MHHDLPGVPWYGLRKLYLLERERYQQRNHGFVVRGYGEWLRAFFFSAVAVNAHPGIGKASRAGEQAGESDES' A
#
# COMPACT_ATOMS: atom_id res chain seq x y z
N MET A 1 9.14 -0.45 -15.29
CA MET A 1 8.68 0.74 -16.04
C MET A 1 9.53 1.96 -15.72
N HIS A 2 9.28 2.68 -14.62
CA HIS A 2 10.13 3.82 -14.22
C HIS A 2 11.55 3.38 -13.83
N HIS A 3 11.68 2.16 -13.30
CA HIS A 3 12.96 1.51 -13.02
C HIS A 3 13.76 1.11 -14.28
N ASP A 4 13.09 0.95 -15.43
CA ASP A 4 13.74 0.49 -16.68
C ASP A 4 14.17 1.67 -17.56
N LEU A 5 13.54 2.83 -17.41
CA LEU A 5 13.79 4.02 -18.21
C LEU A 5 13.81 5.29 -17.32
N PRO A 6 14.89 5.53 -16.56
CA PRO A 6 14.98 6.71 -15.70
C PRO A 6 15.08 8.03 -16.49
N GLY A 7 15.42 7.98 -17.78
CA GLY A 7 15.57 9.16 -18.65
C GLY A 7 14.30 9.60 -19.37
N VAL A 8 13.19 8.87 -19.24
CA VAL A 8 11.94 9.19 -19.96
C VAL A 8 11.07 10.13 -19.11
N PRO A 9 10.69 11.30 -19.64
CA PRO A 9 9.76 12.19 -18.96
C PRO A 9 8.42 11.50 -18.69
N TRP A 10 7.78 11.82 -17.57
CA TRP A 10 6.56 11.16 -17.12
C TRP A 10 5.41 11.22 -18.15
N TYR A 11 5.34 12.28 -18.95
CA TYR A 11 4.35 12.44 -20.03
C TYR A 11 4.65 11.55 -21.26
N GLY A 12 5.91 11.15 -21.47
CA GLY A 12 6.34 10.27 -22.55
C GLY A 12 6.05 8.79 -22.28
N LEU A 13 5.93 8.41 -21.01
CA LEU A 13 5.60 7.05 -20.58
C LEU A 13 4.32 6.53 -21.23
N ARG A 14 3.30 7.38 -21.43
CA ARG A 14 2.04 6.96 -22.06
C ARG A 14 2.27 6.48 -23.50
N LYS A 15 3.07 7.21 -24.29
CA LYS A 15 3.38 6.81 -25.67
C LYS A 15 4.16 5.50 -25.69
N LEU A 16 5.16 5.38 -24.82
CA LEU A 16 5.98 4.18 -24.70
C LEU A 16 5.16 2.96 -24.25
N TYR A 17 4.29 3.16 -23.26
CA TYR A 17 3.37 2.12 -22.78
C TYR A 17 2.43 1.65 -23.88
N LEU A 18 1.90 2.55 -24.70
CA LEU A 18 1.03 2.17 -25.82
C LEU A 18 1.81 1.39 -26.89
N LEU A 19 3.05 1.76 -27.16
CA LEU A 19 3.91 1.09 -28.14
C LEU A 19 4.33 -0.31 -27.68
N GLU A 20 4.64 -0.47 -26.39
CA GLU A 20 5.13 -1.72 -25.80
C GLU A 20 4.08 -2.43 -24.93
N ARG A 21 2.80 -2.12 -25.12
CA ARG A 21 1.71 -2.57 -24.24
C ARG A 21 1.74 -4.07 -24.02
N GLU A 22 1.93 -4.84 -25.08
CA GLU A 22 2.00 -6.31 -25.03
C GLU A 22 3.18 -6.81 -24.20
N ARG A 23 4.35 -6.18 -24.34
CA ARG A 23 5.56 -6.53 -23.59
C ARG A 23 5.43 -6.21 -22.11
N TYR A 24 4.68 -5.16 -21.76
CA TYR A 24 4.35 -4.86 -20.37
C TYR A 24 3.29 -5.80 -19.81
N GLN A 25 2.29 -6.18 -20.60
CA GLN A 25 1.28 -7.16 -20.18
C GLN A 25 1.90 -8.55 -19.93
N GLN A 26 2.79 -9.01 -20.80
CA GLN A 26 3.48 -10.29 -20.61
C GLN A 26 4.35 -10.29 -19.34
N ARG A 27 5.07 -9.20 -19.09
CA ARG A 27 5.84 -9.02 -17.84
C ARG A 27 4.97 -8.97 -16.59
N ASN A 28 3.75 -8.43 -16.70
CA ASN A 28 2.79 -8.38 -15.60
C ASN A 28 1.94 -9.67 -15.48
N HIS A 29 2.38 -10.77 -16.10
CA HIS A 29 1.65 -12.05 -16.14
C HIS A 29 0.21 -11.95 -16.68
N GLY A 30 -0.06 -10.99 -17.56
CA GLY A 30 -1.39 -10.75 -18.09
C GLY A 30 -2.34 -10.07 -17.10
N PHE A 31 -1.82 -9.48 -16.02
CA PHE A 31 -2.62 -8.67 -15.10
C PHE A 31 -3.07 -7.38 -15.80
N VAL A 32 -4.23 -7.46 -16.43
CA VAL A 32 -4.95 -6.35 -17.04
C VAL A 32 -6.38 -6.38 -16.57
N VAL A 33 -6.77 -5.28 -15.96
CA VAL A 33 -8.10 -5.06 -15.45
C VAL A 33 -8.82 -4.17 -16.46
N ARG A 34 -9.97 -4.61 -16.94
CA ARG A 34 -10.71 -3.90 -18.01
C ARG A 34 -11.32 -2.59 -17.55
N GLY A 35 -11.37 -2.35 -16.24
CA GLY A 35 -11.75 -1.11 -15.60
C GLY A 35 -12.06 -1.28 -14.12
N TYR A 36 -12.38 -0.18 -13.43
CA TYR A 36 -12.71 -0.19 -12.01
C TYR A 36 -13.92 -1.08 -11.63
N GLY A 37 -14.81 -1.37 -12.58
CA GLY A 37 -15.97 -2.23 -12.36
C GLY A 37 -15.63 -3.70 -12.04
N GLU A 38 -14.47 -4.20 -12.47
CA GLU A 38 -14.00 -5.54 -12.09
C GLU A 38 -13.65 -5.60 -10.60
N TRP A 39 -12.97 -4.57 -10.09
CA TRP A 39 -12.65 -4.46 -8.67
C TRP A 39 -13.88 -4.22 -7.84
N LEU A 40 -14.79 -3.37 -8.33
CA LEU A 40 -16.08 -3.18 -7.69
C LEU A 40 -16.77 -4.54 -7.55
N ARG A 41 -17.03 -5.28 -8.63
CA ARG A 41 -17.67 -6.61 -8.52
C ARG A 41 -16.92 -7.59 -7.61
N ALA A 42 -15.60 -7.63 -7.68
CA ALA A 42 -14.80 -8.58 -6.92
C ALA A 42 -14.73 -8.26 -5.42
N PHE A 43 -14.68 -6.98 -5.06
CA PHE A 43 -14.42 -6.52 -3.68
C PHE A 43 -15.57 -5.72 -3.06
N PHE A 44 -16.70 -5.53 -3.75
CA PHE A 44 -17.84 -4.77 -3.21
C PHE A 44 -18.36 -5.37 -1.90
N PHE A 45 -18.26 -6.69 -1.74
CA PHE A 45 -18.66 -7.41 -0.53
C PHE A 45 -17.49 -7.88 0.33
N SER A 46 -16.24 -7.60 -0.07
CA SER A 46 -15.06 -7.98 0.71
C SER A 46 -14.76 -6.89 1.73
N ALA A 47 -15.04 -7.16 3.01
CA ALA A 47 -14.56 -6.32 4.09
C ALA A 47 -13.02 -6.33 4.10
N VAL A 48 -12.40 -5.17 3.91
CA VAL A 48 -10.95 -5.04 4.01
C VAL A 48 -10.58 -5.17 5.49
N ALA A 49 -9.95 -6.29 5.84
CA ALA A 49 -9.32 -6.47 7.14
C ALA A 49 -8.09 -5.55 7.23
N VAL A 50 -8.33 -4.29 7.59
CA VAL A 50 -7.26 -3.40 8.03
C VAL A 50 -6.72 -3.95 9.35
N ASN A 51 -5.54 -4.57 9.29
CA ASN A 51 -4.73 -4.71 10.50
C ASN A 51 -4.44 -3.28 10.97
N ALA A 52 -5.21 -2.80 11.95
CA ALA A 52 -4.90 -1.57 12.64
C ALA A 52 -3.47 -1.68 13.16
N HIS A 53 -2.61 -0.76 12.72
CA HIS A 53 -1.21 -0.73 13.13
C HIS A 53 -1.17 -0.79 14.68
N PRO A 54 -0.35 -1.68 15.28
CA PRO A 54 -0.25 -1.83 16.74
C PRO A 54 0.51 -0.65 17.36
N GLY A 55 0.02 0.58 17.17
CA GLY A 55 0.58 1.83 17.69
C GLY A 55 -0.35 2.60 18.62
N ILE A 56 -1.65 2.27 18.69
CA ILE A 56 -2.64 2.97 19.52
C ILE A 56 -3.00 2.14 20.75
N GLY A 57 -1.99 1.55 21.40
CA GLY A 57 -2.23 0.55 22.44
C GLY A 57 -1.14 0.41 23.50
N LYS A 58 -0.32 1.44 23.76
CA LYS A 58 0.49 1.52 24.99
C LYS A 58 0.70 2.98 25.40
N ALA A 59 -0.34 3.60 25.95
CA ALA A 59 -0.20 4.81 26.74
C ALA A 59 -1.02 4.65 28.01
N SER A 60 -0.32 4.25 29.09
CA SER A 60 -0.59 4.51 30.53
C SER A 60 -0.25 3.29 31.41
N ARG A 61 1.05 3.10 31.66
CA ARG A 61 1.52 2.68 32.99
C ARG A 61 2.94 3.20 33.21
N ALA A 62 3.09 4.51 33.06
CA ALA A 62 4.24 5.26 33.56
C ALA A 62 3.66 6.22 34.60
N GLY A 63 3.82 5.92 35.89
CA GLY A 63 3.34 6.82 36.95
C GLY A 63 3.03 6.21 38.32
N GLU A 64 3.29 4.93 38.60
CA GLU A 64 2.99 4.35 39.91
C GLU A 64 4.14 3.51 40.46
N GLN A 65 5.33 4.12 40.51
CA GLN A 65 6.46 3.68 41.35
C GLN A 65 7.30 4.92 41.67
N ALA A 66 6.72 5.89 42.36
CA ALA A 66 7.44 7.03 42.94
C ALA A 66 6.69 7.47 44.19
N GLY A 67 7.01 6.85 45.32
CA GLY A 67 6.45 7.21 46.63
C GLY A 67 6.16 6.00 47.49
N GLU A 68 7.22 5.36 48.02
CA GLU A 68 7.16 4.62 49.28
C GLU A 68 8.61 4.31 49.71
N SER A 69 9.30 5.33 50.23
CA SER A 69 10.51 5.12 51.04
C SER A 69 10.74 6.36 51.90
N ASP A 70 9.78 6.64 52.76
CA ASP A 70 9.99 7.40 53.98
C ASP A 70 9.00 6.85 55.02
N GLU A 71 9.53 6.23 56.07
CA GLU A 71 8.97 6.05 57.43
C GLU A 71 9.26 4.67 58.07
N SER A 72 9.89 4.76 59.25
CA SER A 72 10.21 3.76 60.29
C SER A 72 11.52 2.97 60.20
#